data_AF-A0A7S2JZH2-F1
#
_entry.id   AF-A0A7S2JZH2-F1
#
_cell.length_a   1.000
_cell.length_b   1.000
_cell.length_c   1.000
_cell.angle_alpha   90.00
_cell.angle_beta   90.00
_cell.angle_gamma   90.00
#
_symmetry.space_group_name_H-M   'P 1'
#
loop_
_entity.id
_entity.type
_entity.pdbx_description
1 polymer ?
#
loop_
_entity_poly.entity_id
_entity_poly.type
_entity_poly.pdbx_seq_one_letter_code
_entity_poly.pdbx_strand_id
1 'polypeptide(L)'
;GGMERVKATPLPIVYVTHLRTFLILYLLLLPYVYAAEWGLYTIPVVSLLAFALLGIDGAAHECEVPFSQGRVNHLDMDAFCIIAMDNITQLVCHSVDMYERDSKLKHELLLE
;
A
#
# COMPACT_ATOMS: atom_id res chain seq x y z
N GLY A 1 7.50 -1.11 17.10
CA GLY A 1 8.03 -1.18 15.73
C GLY A 1 7.30 -2.21 14.87
N GLY A 2 6.02 -2.00 14.56
CA GLY A 2 5.29 -2.87 13.61
C GLY A 2 5.68 -2.58 12.15
N MET A 3 5.78 -1.30 11.79
CA MET A 3 6.17 -0.85 10.44
C MET A 3 7.61 -1.23 10.09
N GLU A 4 8.53 -1.18 11.06
CA GLU A 4 9.90 -1.66 10.89
C GLU A 4 9.92 -3.15 10.56
N ARG A 5 9.11 -3.97 11.23
CA ARG A 5 8.99 -5.40 10.93
C ARG A 5 8.44 -5.64 9.51
N VAL A 6 7.39 -4.92 9.11
CA VAL A 6 6.83 -5.02 7.74
C VAL A 6 7.89 -4.66 6.69
N LYS A 7 8.71 -3.64 6.95
CA LYS A 7 9.82 -3.26 6.07
C LYS A 7 10.98 -4.27 6.10
N ALA A 8 11.26 -4.85 7.26
CA ALA A 8 12.41 -5.73 7.50
C ALA A 8 12.17 -7.20 7.10
N THR A 9 10.94 -7.59 6.78
CA THR A 9 10.61 -8.93 6.28
C THR A 9 10.21 -8.88 4.79
N PRO A 10 11.12 -8.53 3.86
CA PRO A 10 10.83 -8.66 2.44
C PRO A 10 10.66 -10.14 2.08
N LEU A 11 9.80 -10.42 1.11
CA LEU A 11 9.67 -11.77 0.55
C LEU A 11 11.01 -12.22 -0.07
N PRO A 12 11.41 -13.49 0.11
CA PRO A 12 12.61 -14.01 -0.54
C PRO A 12 12.51 -13.88 -2.06
N ILE A 13 13.54 -13.29 -2.69
CA ILE A 13 13.59 -13.02 -4.14
C ILE A 13 13.38 -14.30 -4.97
N VAL A 14 13.92 -15.41 -4.46
CA VAL A 14 13.81 -16.74 -5.08
C VAL A 14 12.35 -17.18 -5.16
N TYR A 15 11.56 -16.93 -4.12
CA TYR A 15 10.14 -17.29 -4.08
C TYR A 15 9.35 -16.52 -5.15
N VAL A 16 9.48 -15.19 -5.19
CA VAL A 16 8.77 -14.31 -6.14
C VAL A 16 9.16 -14.65 -7.58
N THR A 17 10.46 -14.86 -7.81
CA THR A 17 10.98 -15.21 -9.14
C THR A 17 10.45 -16.57 -9.62
N HIS A 18 10.48 -17.59 -8.76
CA HIS A 18 9.93 -18.91 -9.11
C HIS A 18 8.43 -18.84 -9.38
N LEU A 19 7.67 -18.11 -8.56
CA LEU A 19 6.23 -17.95 -8.75
C LEU A 19 5.91 -17.36 -10.12
N ARG A 20 6.61 -16.29 -10.51
CA ARG A 20 6.48 -15.69 -11.84
C ARG A 20 6.89 -16.66 -12.96
N THR A 21 7.97 -17.41 -12.80
CA THR A 21 8.38 -18.42 -13.80
C THR A 21 7.31 -19.51 -13.97
N PHE A 22 6.76 -20.03 -12.87
CA PHE A 22 5.68 -21.03 -12.94
C PHE A 22 4.41 -20.47 -13.57
N LEU A 23 4.05 -19.22 -13.30
CA LEU A 23 2.90 -18.56 -13.91
C LEU A 23 3.06 -18.42 -15.44
N ILE A 24 4.26 -18.04 -15.91
CA ILE A 24 4.56 -17.97 -17.34
C ILE A 24 4.52 -19.36 -17.98
N LEU A 25 5.10 -20.38 -17.32
CA LEU A 25 5.05 -21.76 -17.81
C LEU A 25 3.61 -22.28 -17.89
N TYR A 26 2.79 -21.99 -16.89
CA TYR A 26 1.37 -22.35 -16.87
C TYR A 26 0.63 -21.75 -18.08
N LEU A 27 0.84 -20.47 -18.37
CA LEU A 27 0.23 -19.79 -19.52
C LEU A 27 0.73 -20.34 -20.86
N LEU A 28 2.00 -20.75 -20.95
CA LEU A 28 2.58 -21.36 -22.17
C LEU A 28 2.06 -22.79 -22.43
N LEU A 29 1.79 -23.55 -21.37
CA LEU A 29 1.28 -24.92 -21.47
C LEU A 29 -0.22 -24.96 -21.77
N LEU A 30 -0.97 -23.96 -21.30
CA LEU A 30 -2.41 -23.83 -21.49
C LEU A 30 -2.91 -24.01 -22.94
N PRO A 31 -2.33 -23.34 -23.97
CA PRO A 31 -2.78 -23.53 -25.34
C PRO A 31 -2.53 -24.96 -25.84
N TYR A 32 -1.47 -25.64 -25.39
CA TYR A 32 -1.22 -27.03 -25.78
C TYR A 32 -2.26 -28.00 -25.20
N VAL A 33 -2.70 -27.75 -23.97
CA VAL A 33 -3.73 -28.55 -23.30
C VAL A 33 -5.09 -28.41 -23.97
N TYR A 34 -5.52 -27.19 -24.27
CA TYR A 34 -6.87 -26.91 -24.78
C TYR A 34 -6.99 -26.87 -26.31
N ALA A 35 -5.86 -26.85 -27.05
CA ALA A 35 -5.88 -26.77 -28.51
C ALA A 35 -6.66 -27.92 -29.18
N ALA A 36 -6.64 -29.12 -28.61
CA ALA A 36 -7.31 -30.29 -29.17
C ALA A 36 -8.85 -30.19 -29.11
N GLU A 37 -9.38 -29.54 -28.08
CA GLU A 37 -10.83 -29.45 -27.85
C GLU A 37 -11.44 -28.15 -28.45
N TRP A 38 -10.75 -27.01 -28.32
CA TRP A 38 -11.31 -25.68 -28.61
C TRP A 38 -10.76 -25.05 -29.90
N GLY A 39 -9.69 -25.63 -30.48
CA GLY A 39 -9.09 -25.14 -31.72
C GLY A 39 -8.73 -23.65 -31.63
N LEU A 40 -9.25 -22.84 -32.58
CA LEU A 40 -8.98 -21.40 -32.66
C LEU A 40 -9.61 -20.58 -31.52
N TYR A 41 -10.65 -21.07 -30.84
CA TYR A 41 -11.24 -20.39 -29.69
C TYR A 41 -10.32 -20.37 -28.47
N THR A 42 -9.32 -21.26 -28.45
CA THR A 42 -8.28 -21.30 -27.41
C THR A 42 -7.51 -19.98 -27.32
N ILE A 43 -7.23 -19.33 -28.45
CA ILE A 43 -6.41 -18.11 -28.51
C ILE A 43 -7.01 -16.95 -27.72
N PRO A 44 -8.27 -16.51 -27.96
CA PRO A 44 -8.88 -15.41 -27.21
C PRO A 44 -9.15 -15.75 -25.73
N VAL A 45 -9.41 -17.02 -25.42
CA VAL A 45 -9.66 -17.45 -24.03
C VAL A 45 -8.35 -17.44 -23.23
N VAL A 46 -7.28 -18.01 -23.78
CA VAL A 46 -5.95 -18.02 -23.14
C VAL A 46 -5.40 -16.60 -23.02
N SER A 47 -5.61 -15.72 -24.01
CA SER A 47 -5.14 -14.34 -23.93
C SER A 47 -5.86 -13.54 -22.83
N LEU A 48 -7.17 -13.74 -22.67
CA LEU A 48 -7.94 -13.13 -21.58
C LEU A 48 -7.46 -13.64 -20.21
N LEU A 49 -7.22 -14.94 -20.09
CA LEU A 49 -6.70 -15.54 -18.86
C LEU A 49 -5.29 -15.04 -18.54
N ALA A 50 -4.42 -14.95 -19.54
CA ALA A 50 -3.08 -14.39 -19.41
C ALA A 50 -3.12 -12.94 -18.94
N PHE A 51 -3.99 -12.12 -19.54
CA PHE A 51 -4.19 -10.74 -19.10
C PHE A 51 -4.62 -10.66 -17.64
N ALA A 52 -5.57 -11.49 -17.20
CA ALA A 52 -6.02 -11.52 -15.82
C ALA A 52 -4.90 -11.94 -14.84
N LEU A 53 -4.23 -13.07 -15.12
CA LEU A 53 -3.21 -13.62 -14.23
C LEU A 53 -1.94 -12.76 -14.16
N LEU A 54 -1.45 -12.27 -15.31
CA LEU A 54 -0.29 -11.37 -15.36
C LEU A 54 -0.63 -10.00 -14.76
N GLY A 55 -1.87 -9.53 -14.92
CA GLY A 55 -2.35 -8.31 -14.28
C GLY A 55 -2.32 -8.41 -12.75
N ILE A 56 -2.77 -9.55 -12.20
CA ILE A 56 -2.72 -9.80 -10.75
C ILE A 56 -1.27 -9.90 -10.26
N ASP A 57 -0.39 -10.60 -10.97
CA ASP A 57 1.04 -10.69 -10.63
C ASP A 57 1.72 -9.31 -10.60
N GLY A 58 1.41 -8.47 -11.59
CA GLY A 58 1.88 -7.09 -11.63
C GLY A 58 1.38 -6.25 -10.45
N ALA A 59 0.10 -6.37 -10.11
CA ALA A 59 -0.48 -5.66 -8.96
C ALA A 59 0.13 -6.15 -7.62
N ALA A 60 0.36 -7.46 -7.48
CA ALA A 60 1.00 -8.05 -6.31
C ALA A 60 2.43 -7.49 -6.13
N HIS A 61 3.21 -7.41 -7.22
CA HIS A 61 4.56 -6.85 -7.18
C HIS A 61 4.62 -5.40 -6.70
N GLU A 62 3.62 -4.57 -7.00
CA GLU A 62 3.55 -3.21 -6.46
C GLU A 62 3.17 -3.20 -4.98
N CYS A 63 2.29 -4.10 -4.55
CA CYS A 63 1.89 -4.25 -3.15
C CYS A 63 3.01 -4.76 -2.24
N GLU A 64 4.02 -5.47 -2.77
CA GLU A 64 5.14 -6.01 -1.99
C GLU A 64 6.07 -4.93 -1.41
N VAL A 65 6.12 -3.74 -2.03
CA VAL A 65 7.04 -2.66 -1.62
C VAL A 65 6.28 -1.35 -1.38
N PRO A 66 5.47 -1.27 -0.31
CA PRO A 66 4.56 -0.15 -0.09
C PRO A 66 5.25 1.16 0.29
N PHE A 67 6.47 1.13 0.84
CA PHE A 67 7.13 2.33 1.40
C PHE A 67 8.25 2.90 0.53
N SER A 68 8.39 2.45 -0.72
CA SER A 68 9.47 2.93 -1.60
C SER A 68 9.06 4.21 -2.33
N GLN A 69 9.71 5.33 -2.02
CA GLN A 69 9.42 6.66 -2.60
C GLN A 69 9.60 6.76 -4.13
N GLY A 70 10.19 5.75 -4.77
CA GLY A 70 10.36 5.70 -6.23
C GLY A 70 9.22 5.01 -6.99
N ARG A 71 8.21 4.46 -6.31
CA ARG A 71 7.09 3.74 -6.96
C ARG A 71 5.86 4.64 -7.08
N VAL A 72 5.09 4.47 -8.15
CA VAL A 72 3.90 5.31 -8.39
C VAL A 72 2.80 5.09 -7.34
N ASN A 73 2.68 3.86 -6.82
CA ASN A 73 1.66 3.47 -5.86
C ASN A 73 2.23 3.28 -4.44
N HIS A 74 3.20 4.13 -4.05
CA HIS A 74 3.79 4.08 -2.72
C HIS A 74 2.94 4.82 -1.69
N LEU A 75 3.08 4.42 -0.43
CA LEU A 75 2.50 5.10 0.71
C LEU A 75 3.37 6.32 1.07
N ASP A 76 2.76 7.50 1.00
CA ASP A 76 3.44 8.77 1.31
C ASP A 76 3.57 8.95 2.84
N MET A 77 4.72 8.54 3.38
CA MET A 77 5.04 8.67 4.80
C MET A 77 5.28 10.13 5.22
N ASP A 78 5.69 10.98 4.28
CA ASP A 78 5.95 12.39 4.57
C ASP A 78 4.64 13.11 4.85
N ALA A 79 3.59 12.81 4.07
CA ALA A 79 2.24 13.30 4.34
C ALA A 79 1.73 12.89 5.74
N PHE A 80 1.96 11.65 6.17
CA PHE A 80 1.58 11.23 7.53
C PHE A 80 2.34 12.00 8.62
N CYS A 81 3.63 12.28 8.40
CA CYS A 81 4.44 13.07 9.33
C CYS A 81 3.92 14.51 9.45
N ILE A 82 3.59 15.13 8.32
CA ILE A 82 3.03 16.49 8.26
C ILE A 82 1.70 16.54 9.02
N ILE A 83 0.80 15.59 8.79
CA ILE A 83 -0.50 15.51 9.48
C ILE A 83 -0.31 15.32 10.99
N ALA A 84 0.62 14.44 11.40
CA ALA A 84 0.90 14.23 12.82
C ALA A 84 1.43 15.51 13.48
N MET A 85 2.32 16.25 12.79
CA MET A 85 2.88 17.50 13.30
C MET A 85 1.81 18.59 13.42
N ASP A 86 0.91 18.69 12.44
CA ASP A 86 -0.21 19.63 12.49
C ASP A 86 -1.14 19.32 13.67
N ASN A 87 -1.52 18.05 13.86
CA ASN A 87 -2.33 17.61 14.99
C ASN A 87 -1.70 17.97 16.35
N ILE A 88 -0.39 17.75 16.50
CA ILE A 88 0.33 18.11 17.74
C ILE A 88 0.30 19.64 17.93
N THR A 89 0.52 20.40 16.86
CA THR A 89 0.52 21.87 16.91
C THR A 89 -0.85 22.41 17.31
N GLN A 90 -1.93 21.83 16.77
CA GLN A 90 -3.29 22.19 17.14
C GLN A 90 -3.60 21.88 18.61
N LEU A 91 -3.17 20.71 19.11
CA LEU A 91 -3.33 20.35 20.52
C LEU A 91 -2.59 21.31 21.45
N VAL A 92 -1.36 21.68 21.10
CA VAL A 92 -0.58 22.66 21.87
C VAL A 92 -1.27 24.02 21.87
N CYS A 93 -1.68 24.51 20.70
CA CYS A 93 -2.38 25.79 20.58
C CYS A 93 -3.66 25.81 21.44
N HIS A 94 -4.46 24.74 21.36
CA HIS A 94 -5.66 24.60 22.18
C HIS A 94 -5.37 24.58 23.69
N SER A 95 -4.28 23.94 24.11
CA SER A 95 -3.88 23.90 25.53
C SER A 95 -3.47 25.28 26.05
N VAL A 96 -2.82 26.10 25.22
CA VAL A 96 -2.45 27.48 25.53
C VAL A 96 -3.69 28.36 25.66
N ASP A 97 -4.64 28.25 24.73
CA ASP A 97 -5.91 28.99 24.78
C ASP A 97 -6.73 28.68 26.04
N MET A 98 -6.75 27.40 26.47
CA MET A 98 -7.41 26.98 27.70
C MET A 98 -6.79 27.62 28.93
N TYR A 99 -5.45 27.70 28.99
CA TYR A 99 -4.73 28.35 30.07
C TYR A 99 -5.03 29.86 30.12
N GLU A 100 -5.04 30.54 28.98
CA GLU A 100 -5.37 31.96 28.91
C GLU A 100 -6.80 32.26 29.39
N ARG A 101 -7.76 31.39 29.05
CA ARG A 101 -9.15 31.52 29.53
C ARG A 101 -9.27 31.31 31.04
N ASP A 102 -8.60 30.31 31.60
CA ASP A 102 -8.62 30.04 33.06
C ASP A 102 -7.97 31.19 33.86
N SER A 103 -6.90 31.78 33.34
CA SER A 103 -6.25 32.95 33.92
C SER A 103 -7.18 34.17 33.94
N LYS A 104 -7.88 34.45 32.83
CA LYS A 104 -8.86 35.55 32.77
C LYS A 104 -10.02 35.35 33.74
N LEU A 105 -10.54 34.13 33.84
CA LEU A 105 -11.65 33.81 34.75
C LEU A 105 -11.26 34.02 36.23
N LYS A 106 -10.04 33.63 36.63
CA LYS A 106 -9.51 33.89 37.97
C LYS A 106 -9.36 35.38 38.26
N HIS A 107 -8.92 36.16 37.28
CA HIS A 107 -8.81 37.60 37.44
C HIS A 107 -10.18 38.29 37.56
N GLU A 108 -11.22 37.82 36.87
CA GLU A 108 -12.59 38.33 37.03
C GLU A 108 -13.18 37.96 38.41
N LEU A 109 -13.02 36.72 38.87
CA LEU A 109 -13.49 36.26 40.18
C LEU A 109 -12.80 36.93 41.39
N LEU A 110 -11.61 37.50 41.21
CA LEU A 110 -10.90 38.24 42.26
C LEU A 110 -11.31 39.73 42.31
N LEU A 111 -12.06 40.22 41.32
CA LEU A 111 -12.54 41.59 41.23
C LEU A 111 -14.02 41.75 41.65
N GLU A 112 -14.76 40.64 41.78
CA GLU A 112 -16.07 40.56 42.46
C GLU A 112 -15.92 40.31 43.97
#